data_AF-A0A1D9HBJ5-F1
#
_entry.id   AF-A0A1D9HBJ5-F1
#
_cell.length_a   1.000
_cell.length_b   1.000
_cell.length_c   1.000
_cell.angle_alpha   90.00
_cell.angle_beta   90.00
_cell.angle_gamma   90.00
#
_symmetry.space_group_name_H-M   'P 1'
#
loop_
_entity.id
_entity.type
_entity.pdbx_description
1 polymer ?
#
loop_
_entity_poly.entity_id
_entity_poly.type
_entity_poly.pdbx_seq_one_letter_code
_entity_poly.pdbx_strand_id
1 'polypeptide(L)'
;MPPLTRPSAALGLATLATLAALASPGTARTAEPDCAAPGTPAARLICEHALLAMGNGRIRAQQQRLLQAGAIRQAEIDAFLARRDACTTVACLDTLFSQWNQRAARLRADRRAP
;
A
#
# COMPACT_ATOMS: atom_id res chain seq x y z
N MET A 1 8.48 60.88 4.76
CA MET A 1 8.93 61.63 3.55
C MET A 1 10.37 61.20 3.22
N PRO A 2 10.72 61.11 1.93
CA PRO A 2 11.53 60.05 1.28
C PRO A 2 13.03 60.45 1.15
N PRO A 3 13.86 59.88 0.24
CA PRO A 3 14.06 58.51 -0.28
C PRO A 3 15.55 58.08 -0.14
N LEU A 4 15.93 56.89 -0.63
CA LEU A 4 16.91 56.78 -1.73
C LEU A 4 17.03 55.35 -2.26
N THR A 5 17.10 55.33 -3.58
CA THR A 5 17.01 54.25 -4.56
C THR A 5 18.34 53.55 -4.82
N ARG A 6 18.28 52.20 -4.93
CA ARG A 6 18.90 51.28 -5.93
C ARG A 6 20.45 51.28 -6.09
N PRO A 7 21.10 50.11 -6.35
CA PRO A 7 20.84 49.37 -7.59
C PRO A 7 20.82 47.84 -7.52
N SER A 8 20.17 47.32 -8.56
CA SER A 8 20.02 45.93 -8.94
C SER A 8 21.36 45.30 -9.33
N ALA A 9 21.65 44.12 -8.80
CA ALA A 9 22.56 43.18 -9.43
C ALA A 9 21.72 41.96 -9.85
N ALA A 10 21.30 41.99 -11.12
CA ALA A 10 20.84 40.79 -11.81
C ALA A 10 22.02 39.81 -11.88
N LEU A 11 21.89 38.66 -11.21
CA LEU A 11 22.78 37.53 -11.45
C LEU A 11 21.95 36.25 -11.57
N GLY A 12 21.87 35.77 -12.81
CA GLY A 12 22.00 34.35 -13.10
C GLY A 12 20.76 33.49 -12.97
N LEU A 13 19.95 33.49 -14.03
CA LEU A 13 19.16 32.31 -14.41
C LEU A 13 20.11 31.16 -14.76
N ALA A 14 20.08 30.09 -13.96
CA ALA A 14 20.55 28.76 -14.37
C ALA A 14 19.80 27.67 -13.58
N THR A 15 18.48 27.58 -13.76
CA THR A 15 17.70 26.42 -13.30
C THR A 15 18.00 25.21 -14.19
N LEU A 16 18.86 24.33 -13.67
CA LEU A 16 19.17 23.02 -14.23
C LEU A 16 17.93 22.10 -14.18
N ALA A 17 17.66 21.51 -15.34
CA ALA A 17 16.83 20.35 -15.67
C ALA A 17 16.13 19.60 -14.53
N THR A 18 14.81 19.46 -14.63
CA THR A 18 14.09 18.35 -13.97
C THR A 18 13.63 17.38 -15.06
N LEU A 19 14.27 16.21 -15.14
CA LEU A 19 13.85 15.10 -15.99
C LEU A 19 12.39 14.73 -15.65
N ALA A 20 11.52 14.78 -16.65
CA ALA A 20 10.19 14.20 -16.56
C ALA A 20 10.36 12.69 -16.33
N ALA A 21 10.11 12.24 -15.10
CA ALA A 21 10.09 10.83 -14.77
C ALA A 21 9.03 10.14 -15.63
N LEU A 22 9.49 9.20 -16.46
CA LEU A 22 8.66 8.25 -17.19
C LEU A 22 7.86 7.43 -16.18
N ALA A 23 6.67 7.90 -15.80
CA ALA A 23 5.70 7.11 -15.07
C ALA A 23 5.08 6.12 -16.06
N SER A 24 5.78 5.01 -16.32
CA SER A 24 5.17 3.85 -16.95
C SER A 24 4.15 3.26 -15.96
N PRO A 25 2.85 3.18 -16.29
CA PRO A 25 1.94 2.32 -15.57
C PRO A 25 2.27 0.87 -15.94
N GLY A 26 3.39 0.37 -15.44
CA GLY A 26 3.70 -1.03 -15.49
C GLY A 26 2.67 -1.73 -14.62
N THR A 27 1.67 -2.36 -15.23
CA THR A 27 0.87 -3.37 -14.54
C THR A 27 1.76 -4.59 -14.35
N ALA A 28 2.73 -4.48 -13.43
CA ALA A 28 3.50 -5.60 -12.94
C ALA A 28 2.50 -6.53 -12.26
N ARG A 29 2.00 -7.49 -13.02
CA ARG A 29 1.26 -8.62 -12.46
C ARG A 29 2.31 -9.51 -11.86
N THR A 30 2.65 -9.25 -10.60
CA THR A 30 3.52 -10.14 -9.82
C THR A 30 2.82 -11.49 -9.77
N ALA A 31 3.32 -12.47 -10.51
CA ALA A 31 2.93 -13.86 -10.29
C ALA A 31 3.17 -14.15 -8.80
N GLU A 32 2.17 -14.69 -8.14
CA GLU A 32 2.31 -15.05 -6.73
C GLU A 32 3.28 -16.25 -6.66
N PRO A 33 4.36 -16.18 -5.84
CA PRO A 33 5.30 -17.29 -5.75
C PRO A 33 4.61 -18.54 -5.19
N ASP A 34 4.80 -19.68 -5.85
CA ASP A 34 4.27 -20.97 -5.40
C ASP A 34 5.16 -21.56 -4.30
N CYS A 35 4.75 -21.34 -3.05
CA CYS A 35 5.46 -21.87 -1.89
C CYS A 35 5.20 -23.37 -1.63
N ALA A 36 4.32 -24.01 -2.40
CA ALA A 36 4.06 -25.45 -2.33
C ALA A 36 5.00 -26.26 -3.24
N ALA A 37 5.80 -25.60 -4.08
CA ALA A 37 6.80 -26.25 -4.91
C ALA A 37 7.82 -27.04 -4.05
N PRO A 38 8.38 -28.16 -4.57
CA PRO A 38 9.38 -28.94 -3.84
C PRO A 38 10.58 -28.09 -3.43
N GLY A 39 10.86 -28.04 -2.13
CA GLY A 39 11.95 -27.26 -1.54
C GLY A 39 12.27 -27.72 -0.12
N THR A 40 13.30 -27.13 0.48
CA THR A 40 13.60 -27.41 1.90
C THR A 40 12.53 -26.79 2.80
N PRO A 41 12.28 -27.34 4.01
CA PRO A 41 11.36 -26.73 4.98
C PRO A 41 11.68 -25.25 5.27
N ALA A 42 12.97 -24.89 5.30
CA ALA A 42 13.41 -23.50 5.48
C ALA A 42 13.03 -22.61 4.29
N ALA A 43 13.21 -23.08 3.05
CA ALA A 43 12.84 -22.32 1.85
C ALA A 43 11.32 -22.08 1.80
N ARG A 44 10.51 -23.08 2.18
CA ARG A 44 9.06 -22.95 2.29
C ARG A 44 8.67 -21.87 3.30
N LEU A 45 9.25 -21.89 4.50
CA LEU A 45 8.98 -20.85 5.50
C LEU A 45 9.35 -19.45 4.99
N ILE A 46 10.52 -19.28 4.37
CA ILE A 46 10.93 -17.98 3.80
C ILE A 46 9.91 -17.49 2.76
N CYS A 47 9.46 -18.38 1.88
CA CYS A 47 8.45 -18.06 0.87
C CYS A 47 7.10 -17.68 1.50
N GLU A 48 6.60 -18.45 2.46
CA GLU A 48 5.35 -18.17 3.17
C GLU A 48 5.40 -16.81 3.89
N HIS A 49 6.53 -16.48 4.52
CA HIS A 49 6.70 -15.16 5.15
C HIS A 49 6.72 -14.02 4.12
N ALA A 50 7.32 -14.23 2.94
CA ALA A 50 7.29 -13.24 1.86
C ALA A 50 5.85 -13.02 1.33
N LEU A 51 5.07 -14.10 1.17
CA LEU A 51 3.65 -14.00 0.80
C LEU A 51 2.86 -13.19 1.82
N LEU A 52 3.05 -13.43 3.12
CA LEU A 52 2.41 -12.66 4.19
C LEU A 52 2.77 -11.18 4.13
N ALA A 53 4.04 -10.85 3.94
CA ALA A 53 4.50 -9.46 3.85
C ALA A 53 3.83 -8.73 2.66
N MET A 54 3.79 -9.37 1.49
CA MET A 54 3.09 -8.84 0.31
C MET A 54 1.58 -8.72 0.53
N GLY A 55 0.96 -9.72 1.17
CA GLY A 55 -0.45 -9.71 1.52
C GLY A 55 -0.82 -8.55 2.44
N ASN A 56 -0.03 -8.33 3.48
CA ASN A 56 -0.20 -7.20 4.41
C ASN A 56 -0.08 -5.84 3.69
N GLY A 57 0.90 -5.71 2.78
CA GLY A 57 1.04 -4.50 1.94
C GLY A 57 -0.20 -4.24 1.07
N ARG A 58 -0.73 -5.27 0.42
CA ARG A 58 -1.96 -5.20 -0.40
C ARG A 58 -3.17 -4.79 0.44
N ILE A 59 -3.33 -5.35 1.63
CA ILE A 59 -4.43 -5.03 2.56
C ILE A 59 -4.34 -3.57 3.03
N ARG A 60 -3.15 -3.09 3.43
CA ARG A 60 -2.96 -1.70 3.85
C ARG A 60 -3.32 -0.72 2.73
N ALA A 61 -2.87 -0.98 1.50
CA ALA A 61 -3.23 -0.15 0.35
C ALA A 61 -4.75 -0.16 0.08
N GLN A 62 -5.40 -1.31 0.21
CA GLN A 62 -6.85 -1.44 0.09
C GLN A 62 -7.61 -0.68 1.18
N GLN A 63 -7.17 -0.77 2.43
CA GLN A 63 -7.72 -0.02 3.57
C GLN A 63 -7.69 1.48 3.31
N GLN A 64 -6.55 2.01 2.87
CA GLN A 64 -6.41 3.44 2.57
C GLN A 64 -7.37 3.89 1.46
N ARG A 65 -7.54 3.09 0.39
CA ARG A 65 -8.53 3.40 -0.66
C ARG A 65 -9.96 3.37 -0.16
N LEU A 66 -10.31 2.43 0.72
CA LEU A 66 -11.65 2.36 1.30
C LEU A 66 -11.91 3.52 2.27
N LEU A 67 -10.91 3.92 3.05
CA LEU A 67 -10.99 5.06 3.97
C LEU A 67 -11.17 6.37 3.21
N GLN A 68 -10.35 6.62 2.17
CA GLN A 68 -10.47 7.80 1.31
C GLN A 68 -11.84 7.89 0.62
N ALA A 69 -12.43 6.74 0.29
CA ALA A 69 -13.75 6.67 -0.31
C ALA A 69 -14.91 6.72 0.72
N GLY A 70 -14.63 6.90 2.01
CA GLY A 70 -15.63 6.92 3.08
C GLY A 70 -16.33 5.57 3.32
N ALA A 71 -15.84 4.47 2.73
CA ALA A 71 -16.46 3.15 2.81
C ALA A 71 -16.15 2.41 4.11
N ILE A 72 -15.11 2.84 4.84
CA ILE A 72 -14.75 2.39 6.17
C ILE A 72 -14.28 3.59 7.00
N ARG A 73 -14.27 3.43 8.32
CA ARG A 73 -13.71 4.40 9.28
C ARG A 73 -12.33 3.95 9.77
N GLN A 74 -11.55 4.89 10.31
CA GLN A 74 -10.24 4.59 10.91
C GLN A 74 -10.33 3.49 11.98
N ALA A 75 -11.38 3.49 12.80
CA ALA A 75 -11.62 2.46 13.82
C ALA A 75 -11.69 1.03 13.26
N GLU A 76 -12.10 0.84 12.00
CA GLU A 76 -12.11 -0.48 11.37
C GLU A 76 -10.71 -0.96 10.97
N ILE A 77 -9.83 -0.02 10.60
CA ILE A 77 -8.41 -0.29 10.37
C ILE A 77 -7.75 -0.65 11.70
N ASP A 78 -7.99 0.13 12.75
CA ASP A 78 -7.41 -0.12 14.07
C ASP A 78 -7.86 -1.47 14.63
N ALA A 79 -9.14 -1.82 14.47
CA ALA A 79 -9.66 -3.13 14.86
C ALA A 79 -9.03 -4.28 14.04
N PHE A 80 -8.70 -4.07 12.77
CA PHE A 80 -7.96 -5.05 11.98
C PHE A 80 -6.52 -5.20 12.49
N LEU A 81 -5.84 -4.10 12.77
CA LEU A 81 -4.47 -4.10 13.28
C LEU A 81 -4.39 -4.80 14.64
N ALA A 82 -5.31 -4.51 15.56
CA ALA A 82 -5.39 -5.19 16.86
C ALA A 82 -5.56 -6.71 16.71
N ARG A 83 -6.43 -7.16 15.80
CA ARG A 83 -6.60 -8.61 15.51
C ARG A 83 -5.35 -9.22 14.86
N ARG A 84 -4.67 -8.48 13.99
CA ARG A 84 -3.42 -8.94 13.35
C ARG A 84 -2.33 -9.12 14.39
N ASP A 85 -2.16 -8.14 15.27
CA ASP A 85 -1.09 -8.13 16.27
C ASP A 85 -1.33 -9.18 17.36
N ALA A 86 -2.57 -9.66 17.52
CA ALA A 86 -2.91 -10.80 18.37
C ALA A 86 -2.59 -12.18 17.74
N CYS A 87 -2.31 -12.26 16.43
CA CYS A 87 -1.97 -13.54 15.79
C CYS A 87 -0.56 -13.99 16.14
N THR A 88 -0.41 -15.26 16.54
CA THR A 88 0.89 -15.88 16.86
C THR A 88 1.33 -16.94 15.85
N THR A 89 0.52 -17.20 14.83
CA THR A 89 0.78 -18.21 13.79
C THR A 89 0.49 -17.66 12.39
N VAL A 90 1.18 -18.22 11.39
CA VAL A 90 0.94 -17.90 9.97
C VAL A 90 -0.51 -18.17 9.55
N ALA A 91 -1.06 -19.32 9.96
CA ALA A 91 -2.45 -19.69 9.65
C ALA A 91 -3.49 -18.70 10.21
N CYS A 92 -3.22 -18.08 11.36
CA CYS A 92 -4.05 -17.02 11.92
C CYS A 92 -4.06 -15.79 11.01
N LEU A 93 -2.88 -15.34 10.56
CA LEU A 93 -2.74 -14.21 9.66
C LEU A 93 -3.40 -14.48 8.31
N ASP A 94 -3.21 -15.67 7.73
CA ASP A 94 -3.86 -16.06 6.47
C ASP A 94 -5.39 -16.00 6.58
N THR A 95 -5.94 -16.53 7.67
CA THR A 95 -7.39 -16.49 7.94
C THR A 95 -7.88 -15.04 8.07
N LEU A 96 -7.19 -14.22 8.84
CA LEU A 96 -7.52 -12.80 9.02
C LEU A 96 -7.49 -12.03 7.69
N PHE A 97 -6.49 -12.31 6.85
CA PHE A 97 -6.33 -11.67 5.54
C PHE A 97 -7.45 -12.10 4.59
N SER A 98 -7.80 -13.38 4.58
CA SER A 98 -8.94 -13.90 3.80
C SER A 98 -10.26 -13.24 4.21
N GLN A 99 -10.54 -13.15 5.52
CA GLN A 99 -11.74 -12.50 6.05
C GLN A 99 -11.83 -11.02 5.64
N TRP A 100 -10.71 -10.29 5.74
CA TRP A 100 -10.64 -8.90 5.30
C TRP A 100 -10.93 -8.77 3.80
N ASN A 101 -10.30 -9.60 2.97
CA ASN A 101 -10.50 -9.58 1.52
C ASN A 101 -11.97 -9.81 1.13
N GLN A 102 -12.65 -10.75 1.78
CA GLN A 102 -14.07 -10.99 1.57
C GLN A 102 -14.94 -9.79 1.97
N ARG A 103 -14.67 -9.19 3.14
CA ARG A 103 -15.37 -7.96 3.58
C ARG A 103 -15.18 -6.83 2.57
N ALA A 104 -13.95 -6.60 2.14
CA ALA A 104 -13.64 -5.54 1.19
C ALA A 104 -14.23 -5.80 -0.21
N ALA A 105 -14.42 -7.06 -0.60
CA ALA A 105 -15.16 -7.40 -1.81
C ALA A 105 -16.64 -7.01 -1.69
N ARG A 106 -17.29 -7.30 -0.56
CA ARG A 106 -18.68 -6.89 -0.28
C ARG A 106 -18.84 -5.37 -0.30
N LEU A 107 -17.98 -4.63 0.41
CA LEU A 107 -18.00 -3.16 0.42
C LEU A 107 -17.87 -2.54 -0.97
N ARG A 108 -17.14 -3.18 -1.89
CA ARG A 108 -17.04 -2.75 -3.29
C ARG A 108 -18.28 -3.08 -4.10
N ALA A 109 -18.92 -4.21 -3.83
CA ALA A 109 -20.15 -4.62 -4.49
C ALA A 109 -21.31 -3.71 -4.09
N ASP A 110 -21.46 -3.43 -2.79
CA ASP A 110 -22.53 -2.57 -2.25
C ASP A 110 -22.49 -1.17 -2.89
N ARG A 111 -21.28 -0.64 -3.12
CA ARG A 111 -21.08 0.65 -3.79
C ARG A 111 -21.39 0.65 -5.30
N ARG A 112 -21.46 -0.50 -5.94
CA ARG A 112 -21.77 -0.62 -7.38
C ARG A 112 -23.25 -0.92 -7.61
N ALA A 113 -24.01 -1.21 -6.56
CA ALA A 113 -25.45 -1.36 -6.66
C ALA A 113 -26.06 0.01 -7.06
N PRO A 114 -27.00 0.02 -8.03
CA PRO A 114 -27.59 1.24 -8.57
C PRO A 114 -28.45 2.00 -7.54
#